data_AF-K1GHZ1-F1
#
_entry.id   AF-K1GHZ1-F1
#
_cell.length_a   1.000
_cell.length_b   1.000
_cell.length_c   1.000
_cell.angle_alpha   90.00
_cell.angle_beta   90.00
_cell.angle_gamma   90.00
#
_symmetry.space_group_name_H-M   'P 1'
#
loop_
_entity.id
_entity.type
_entity.pdbx_description
1 polymer ?
#
loop_
_entity_poly.entity_id
_entity_poly.type
_entity_poly.pdbx_seq_one_letter_code
_entity_poly.pdbx_strand_id
1 'polypeptide(L)'
;MKVGIIGAGTMGAGIAQAFAQTEGFTVALCDINNEFAANGKNKIAKGFEKRIAKGKMEQAEADAILARITTGTKEICADCDLIIEAAIENMEIKKQTFKELDEICKADAIFATNTSSLSITEIGAGLKRPMIGMHFFNPAPVMKLVEIIAGLHTPTEIVRKN
;
A
#
# COMPACT_ATOMS: atom_id res chain seq x y z
N MET A 1 10.26 -8.94 1.58
CA MET A 1 8.92 -8.68 2.17
C MET A 1 7.96 -8.33 1.05
N LYS A 2 6.74 -8.87 1.06
CA LYS A 2 5.71 -8.57 0.07
C LYS A 2 4.68 -7.61 0.66
N VAL A 3 4.41 -6.50 -0.02
CA VAL A 3 3.51 -5.44 0.44
C VAL A 3 2.28 -5.36 -0.48
N GLY A 4 1.09 -5.52 0.09
CA GLY A 4 -0.17 -5.31 -0.60
C GLY A 4 -0.64 -3.86 -0.45
N ILE A 5 -0.90 -3.18 -1.56
CA ILE A 5 -1.45 -1.81 -1.57
C ILE A 5 -2.87 -1.88 -2.11
N ILE A 6 -3.85 -1.39 -1.34
CA ILE A 6 -5.26 -1.43 -1.72
C ILE A 6 -5.71 -0.05 -2.17
N GLY A 7 -6.10 0.06 -3.44
CA GLY A 7 -6.40 1.31 -4.14
C GLY A 7 -5.22 1.74 -5.01
N ALA A 8 -5.45 1.91 -6.31
CA ALA A 8 -4.45 2.28 -7.31
C ALA A 8 -4.59 3.73 -7.79
N GLY A 9 -5.23 4.56 -6.96
CA GLY A 9 -5.30 6.01 -7.11
C GLY A 9 -3.94 6.69 -6.89
N THR A 10 -3.93 8.02 -6.73
CA THR A 10 -2.69 8.80 -6.60
C THR A 10 -1.82 8.34 -5.42
N MET A 11 -2.42 8.20 -4.23
CA MET A 11 -1.69 7.78 -3.03
C MET A 11 -1.21 6.35 -3.15
N GLY A 12 -2.09 5.40 -3.49
CA GLY A 12 -1.70 4.00 -3.59
C GLY A 12 -0.65 3.72 -4.67
N ALA A 13 -0.74 4.34 -5.85
CA ALA A 13 0.32 4.24 -6.85
C ALA A 13 1.64 4.84 -6.35
N GLY A 14 1.60 5.96 -5.63
CA GLY A 14 2.78 6.58 -5.02
C GLY A 14 3.42 5.71 -3.93
N ILE A 15 2.61 5.10 -3.06
CA ILE A 15 3.08 4.19 -2.01
C ILE A 15 3.68 2.94 -2.65
N ALA A 16 3.00 2.35 -3.64
CA ALA A 16 3.51 1.21 -4.39
C ALA A 16 4.86 1.50 -5.05
N GLN A 17 5.01 2.69 -5.65
CA GLN A 17 6.28 3.15 -6.21
C GLN A 17 7.36 3.27 -5.13
N ALA A 18 7.06 3.86 -3.97
CA ALA A 18 8.02 4.04 -2.89
C ALA A 18 8.56 2.69 -2.37
N PHE A 19 7.68 1.71 -2.16
CA PHE A 19 8.09 0.35 -1.78
C PHE A 19 8.87 -0.35 -2.89
N ALA A 20 8.40 -0.30 -4.13
CA ALA A 20 9.08 -0.97 -5.26
C ALA A 20 10.47 -0.38 -5.56
N GLN A 21 10.70 0.89 -5.24
CA GLN A 21 12.01 1.53 -5.30
C GLN A 21 12.98 1.07 -4.20
N THR A 22 12.48 0.45 -3.14
CA THR A 22 13.28 -0.01 -2.01
C THR A 22 13.65 -1.48 -2.22
N GLU A 23 14.94 -1.82 -2.07
CA GLU A 23 15.40 -3.19 -2.21
C GLU A 23 14.79 -4.12 -1.15
N GLY A 24 14.57 -5.39 -1.51
CA GLY A 24 13.97 -6.38 -0.63
C GLY A 24 12.44 -6.36 -0.56
N PHE A 25 11.78 -5.43 -1.27
CA PHE A 25 10.32 -5.35 -1.35
C PHE A 25 9.77 -5.74 -2.72
N THR A 26 8.66 -6.48 -2.71
CA THR A 26 7.78 -6.69 -3.86
C THR A 26 6.38 -6.19 -3.52
N VAL A 27 5.63 -5.73 -4.52
CA VAL A 27 4.37 -5.01 -4.32
C VAL A 27 3.23 -5.66 -5.08
N ALA A 28 2.15 -5.96 -4.38
CA ALA A 28 0.84 -6.26 -4.96
C ALA A 28 -0.01 -4.98 -4.97
N LEU A 29 -0.07 -4.29 -6.10
CA LEU A 29 -0.92 -3.09 -6.27
C LEU A 29 -2.32 -3.51 -6.71
N CYS A 30 -3.29 -3.34 -5.83
CA CYS A 30 -4.65 -3.81 -6.02
C CYS A 30 -5.65 -2.67 -6.17
N ASP A 31 -6.74 -2.94 -6.89
CA ASP A 31 -7.92 -2.08 -6.94
C ASP A 31 -9.18 -2.97 -7.10
N ILE A 32 -10.36 -2.37 -7.22
CA ILE A 32 -11.64 -3.09 -7.37
C ILE A 32 -11.72 -3.92 -8.64
N ASN A 33 -10.86 -3.65 -9.63
CA ASN A 33 -10.69 -4.45 -10.83
C ASN A 33 -9.25 -4.35 -11.37
N ASN A 34 -8.90 -5.26 -12.27
CA ASN A 34 -7.56 -5.33 -12.87
C ASN A 34 -7.21 -4.08 -13.70
N GLU A 35 -8.19 -3.44 -14.32
CA GLU A 35 -7.96 -2.25 -15.15
C GLU A 35 -7.47 -1.06 -14.32
N PHE A 36 -8.12 -0.78 -13.18
CA PHE A 36 -7.70 0.29 -12.28
C PHE A 36 -6.34 0.00 -11.64
N ALA A 37 -6.09 -1.24 -11.25
CA ALA A 37 -4.77 -1.65 -10.76
C ALA A 37 -3.66 -1.44 -11.82
N ALA A 38 -3.89 -1.88 -13.05
CA ALA A 38 -2.97 -1.68 -14.17
C ALA A 38 -2.76 -0.18 -14.46
N ASN A 39 -3.82 0.63 -14.40
CA ASN A 39 -3.75 2.07 -14.57
C ASN A 39 -2.87 2.75 -13.50
N GLY A 40 -2.90 2.28 -12.26
CA GLY A 40 -1.98 2.73 -11.20
C GLY A 40 -0.52 2.49 -11.57
N LYS A 41 -0.18 1.26 -12.01
CA LYS A 41 1.18 0.93 -12.47
C LYS A 41 1.60 1.74 -13.70
N ASN A 42 0.68 1.97 -14.64
CA ASN A 42 0.94 2.80 -15.83
C ASN A 42 1.23 4.26 -15.47
N LYS A 43 0.61 4.82 -14.41
CA LYS A 43 0.95 6.17 -13.93
C LYS A 43 2.39 6.24 -13.41
N ILE A 44 2.86 5.21 -12.72
CA ILE A 44 4.24 5.10 -12.24
C ILE A 44 5.20 5.06 -13.44
N ALA A 45 4.93 4.20 -14.43
CA ALA A 45 5.73 4.08 -15.64
C ALA A 45 5.86 5.43 -16.38
N LYS A 46 4.75 6.14 -16.59
CA LYS A 46 4.74 7.49 -17.19
C LYS A 46 5.54 8.52 -16.37
N GLY A 47 5.58 8.35 -15.05
CA GLY A 47 6.44 9.15 -14.16
C GLY A 47 7.92 8.91 -14.43
N PHE A 48 8.31 7.66 -14.61
CA PHE A 48 9.69 7.27 -14.95
C PHE A 48 10.09 7.71 -16.35
N GLU A 49 9.25 7.56 -17.36
CA GLU A 49 9.50 8.08 -18.72
C GLU A 49 9.91 9.56 -18.71
N LYS A 50 9.21 10.39 -17.92
CA LYS A 50 9.55 11.81 -17.75
C LYS A 50 10.89 12.05 -17.06
N ARG A 51 11.34 11.15 -16.18
CA ARG A 51 12.64 11.23 -15.52
C ARG A 51 13.76 10.77 -16.45
N ILE A 52 13.54 9.71 -17.22
CA ILE A 52 14.45 9.18 -18.24
C ILE A 52 14.68 10.23 -19.33
N ALA A 53 13.62 10.84 -19.84
CA ALA A 53 13.71 11.93 -20.83
C ALA A 53 14.50 13.16 -20.32
N LYS A 54 14.64 13.30 -18.99
CA LYS A 54 15.43 14.35 -18.34
C LYS A 54 16.83 13.88 -17.92
N GLY A 55 17.23 12.66 -18.25
CA GLY A 55 18.51 12.07 -17.84
C GLY A 55 18.64 11.85 -16.33
N LYS A 56 17.52 11.69 -15.60
CA LYS A 56 17.48 11.56 -14.13
C LYS A 56 17.21 10.14 -13.64
N MET A 57 17.20 9.17 -14.55
CA MET A 57 16.90 7.76 -14.31
C MET A 57 17.29 6.98 -15.57
N GLU A 58 17.81 5.77 -15.39
CA GLU A 58 18.09 4.84 -16.50
C GLU A 58 16.88 3.97 -16.81
N GLN A 59 16.70 3.55 -18.07
CA GLN A 59 15.60 2.67 -18.47
C GLN A 59 15.62 1.34 -17.69
N ALA A 60 16.80 0.75 -17.53
CA ALA A 60 16.98 -0.51 -16.80
C ALA A 60 16.56 -0.39 -15.32
N GLU A 61 16.79 0.77 -14.70
CA GLU A 61 16.34 1.04 -13.32
C GLU A 61 14.81 1.08 -13.25
N ALA A 62 14.17 1.80 -14.17
CA ALA A 62 12.72 1.89 -14.25
C ALA A 62 12.05 0.52 -14.46
N ASP A 63 12.59 -0.28 -15.39
CA ASP A 63 12.08 -1.62 -15.70
C ASP A 63 12.20 -2.56 -14.49
N ALA A 64 13.33 -2.50 -13.77
CA ALA A 64 13.54 -3.28 -12.56
C ALA A 64 12.55 -2.91 -11.44
N ILE A 65 12.24 -1.62 -11.26
CA ILE A 65 11.24 -1.18 -10.30
C ILE A 65 9.84 -1.65 -10.70
N LEU A 66 9.46 -1.48 -11.97
CA LEU A 66 8.14 -1.89 -12.46
C LEU A 66 7.96 -3.41 -12.41
N ALA A 67 9.02 -4.19 -12.57
CA ALA A 67 8.98 -5.65 -12.46
C ALA A 67 8.64 -6.12 -11.03
N ARG A 68 8.92 -5.32 -10.00
CA ARG A 68 8.56 -5.61 -8.60
C ARG A 68 7.09 -5.36 -8.28
N ILE A 69 6.33 -4.73 -9.18
CA ILE A 69 4.92 -4.40 -8.99
C ILE A 69 4.04 -5.38 -9.77
N THR A 70 3.33 -6.24 -9.06
CA THR A 70 2.25 -7.08 -9.61
C THR A 70 0.91 -6.37 -9.40
N THR A 71 0.10 -6.28 -10.45
CA THR A 71 -1.23 -5.65 -10.38
C THR A 71 -2.32 -6.71 -10.35
N GLY A 72 -3.39 -6.48 -9.58
CA GLY A 72 -4.51 -7.41 -9.53
C GLY A 72 -5.67 -6.89 -8.70
N THR A 73 -6.55 -7.79 -8.32
CA THR A 73 -7.53 -7.59 -7.25
C THR A 73 -7.00 -8.14 -5.93
N LYS A 74 -7.63 -7.80 -4.81
CA LYS A 74 -7.17 -8.09 -3.44
C LYS A 74 -6.77 -9.55 -3.15
N GLU A 75 -7.22 -10.51 -3.96
CA GLU A 75 -6.87 -11.94 -3.84
C GLU A 75 -5.36 -12.18 -4.02
N ILE A 76 -4.63 -11.32 -4.73
CA ILE A 76 -3.17 -11.45 -4.88
C ILE A 76 -2.38 -11.07 -3.60
N CYS A 77 -3.08 -10.65 -2.55
CA CYS A 77 -2.50 -10.28 -1.26
C CYS A 77 -2.41 -11.43 -0.25
N ALA A 78 -2.81 -12.65 -0.60
CA ALA A 78 -2.89 -13.77 0.33
C ALA A 78 -1.57 -14.06 1.09
N ASP A 79 -0.44 -13.90 0.41
CA ASP A 79 0.93 -14.10 0.89
C ASP A 79 1.64 -12.79 1.30
N CYS A 80 0.95 -11.64 1.31
CA CYS A 80 1.56 -10.36 1.71
C CYS A 80 1.87 -10.31 3.22
N ASP A 81 3.00 -9.71 3.56
CA ASP A 81 3.44 -9.49 4.94
C ASP A 81 2.84 -8.21 5.55
N LEU A 82 2.57 -7.22 4.71
CA LEU A 82 2.03 -5.91 5.07
C LEU A 82 0.96 -5.51 4.06
N ILE A 83 -0.19 -5.05 4.57
CA ILE A 83 -1.26 -4.48 3.77
C ILE A 83 -1.39 -3.00 4.11
N ILE A 84 -1.41 -2.13 3.10
CA ILE A 84 -1.64 -0.69 3.23
C ILE A 84 -2.84 -0.31 2.40
N GLU A 85 -3.92 0.10 3.05
CA GLU A 85 -5.13 0.58 2.40
C GLU A 85 -5.05 2.08 2.12
N ALA A 86 -5.31 2.46 0.86
CA ALA A 86 -5.28 3.83 0.35
C ALA A 86 -6.43 4.06 -0.66
N ALA A 87 -7.59 3.45 -0.41
CA ALA A 87 -8.81 3.58 -1.17
C ALA A 87 -9.62 4.81 -0.69
N ILE A 88 -10.89 4.88 -1.08
CA ILE A 88 -11.80 6.00 -0.80
C ILE A 88 -11.91 6.23 0.72
N GLU A 89 -11.89 7.51 1.11
CA GLU A 89 -12.00 7.94 2.52
C GLU A 89 -13.45 7.81 3.03
N ASN A 90 -13.88 6.57 3.26
CA ASN A 90 -15.20 6.22 3.75
C ASN A 90 -15.10 5.05 4.76
N MET A 91 -15.69 5.22 5.94
CA MET A 91 -15.58 4.27 7.05
C MET A 91 -16.09 2.87 6.68
N GLU A 92 -17.29 2.78 6.07
CA GLU A 92 -17.92 1.50 5.74
C GLU A 92 -17.13 0.76 4.65
N ILE A 93 -16.64 1.48 3.64
CA ILE A 93 -15.80 0.91 2.59
C ILE A 93 -14.50 0.35 3.18
N LYS A 94 -13.83 1.10 4.07
CA LYS A 94 -12.58 0.63 4.69
C LYS A 94 -12.80 -0.58 5.60
N LYS A 95 -13.85 -0.56 6.44
CA LYS A 95 -14.22 -1.71 7.29
C LYS A 95 -14.49 -2.96 6.44
N GLN A 96 -15.29 -2.83 5.39
CA GLN A 96 -15.61 -3.94 4.50
C GLN A 96 -14.35 -4.47 3.79
N THR A 97 -13.50 -3.57 3.30
CA THR A 97 -12.23 -3.91 2.65
C THR A 97 -11.33 -4.73 3.59
N PHE A 98 -11.13 -4.27 4.83
CA PHE A 98 -10.31 -4.99 5.79
C PHE A 98 -10.92 -6.31 6.24
N LYS A 99 -12.24 -6.40 6.37
CA LYS A 99 -12.92 -7.67 6.68
C LYS A 99 -12.65 -8.72 5.61
N GLU A 100 -12.70 -8.34 4.34
CA GLU A 100 -12.40 -9.25 3.23
C GLU A 100 -10.92 -9.64 3.22
N LEU A 101 -10.03 -8.68 3.49
CA LEU A 101 -8.59 -8.95 3.58
C LEU A 101 -8.23 -9.83 4.79
N ASP A 102 -8.98 -9.74 5.89
CA ASP A 102 -8.80 -10.59 7.09
C ASP A 102 -9.08 -12.07 6.79
N GLU A 103 -9.92 -12.37 5.79
CA GLU A 103 -10.13 -13.74 5.30
C GLU A 103 -9.12 -14.17 4.24
N ILE A 104 -8.59 -13.23 3.44
CA ILE A 104 -7.66 -13.52 2.33
C ILE A 104 -6.21 -13.65 2.82
N CYS A 105 -5.76 -12.72 3.65
CA CYS A 105 -4.36 -12.58 4.01
C CYS A 105 -3.97 -13.54 5.13
N LYS A 106 -2.76 -14.08 5.05
CA LYS A 106 -2.14 -14.88 6.12
C LYS A 106 -2.24 -14.22 7.50
N ALA A 107 -2.29 -15.04 8.55
CA ALA A 107 -2.60 -14.62 9.91
C ALA A 107 -1.59 -13.62 10.52
N ASP A 108 -0.34 -13.65 10.08
CA ASP A 108 0.75 -12.78 10.54
C ASP A 108 0.89 -11.49 9.73
N ALA A 109 0.02 -11.25 8.73
CA ALA A 109 0.04 -10.02 7.94
C ALA A 109 -0.32 -8.80 8.80
N ILE A 110 0.48 -7.74 8.69
CA ILE A 110 0.21 -6.46 9.36
C ILE A 110 -0.78 -5.67 8.52
N PHE A 111 -1.83 -5.13 9.14
CA PHE A 111 -2.79 -4.26 8.47
C PHE A 111 -2.52 -2.80 8.83
N ALA A 112 -2.48 -1.96 7.79
CA ALA A 112 -2.29 -0.54 7.90
C ALA A 112 -3.25 0.22 6.98
N THR A 113 -3.71 1.40 7.38
CA THR A 113 -4.47 2.32 6.52
C THR A 113 -3.76 3.67 6.41
N ASN A 114 -3.79 4.25 5.21
CA ASN A 114 -3.28 5.59 4.89
C ASN A 114 -4.32 6.69 5.18
N THR A 115 -5.44 6.38 5.86
CA THR A 115 -6.45 7.39 6.25
C THR A 115 -5.81 8.56 6.99
N SER A 116 -6.31 9.77 6.72
CA SER A 116 -5.86 11.00 7.38
C SER A 116 -6.87 11.51 8.42
N SER A 117 -8.08 10.95 8.43
CA SER A 117 -9.22 11.52 9.17
C SER A 117 -10.05 10.50 9.96
N LEU A 118 -9.97 9.22 9.60
CA LEU A 118 -10.80 8.19 10.22
C LEU A 118 -10.08 7.50 11.38
N SER A 119 -10.86 7.08 12.37
CA SER A 119 -10.34 6.38 13.55
C SER A 119 -9.78 5.00 13.18
N ILE A 120 -8.48 4.80 13.44
CA ILE A 120 -7.80 3.50 13.29
C ILE A 120 -8.48 2.43 14.14
N THR A 121 -8.88 2.77 15.36
CA THR A 121 -9.60 1.85 16.25
C THR A 121 -10.93 1.41 15.66
N GLU A 122 -11.66 2.33 15.02
CA GLU A 122 -12.97 2.01 14.46
C GLU A 122 -12.87 1.18 13.18
N ILE A 123 -11.93 1.48 12.30
CA ILE A 123 -11.68 0.69 11.08
C ILE A 123 -11.27 -0.74 11.45
N GLY A 124 -10.44 -0.90 12.50
CA GLY A 124 -9.91 -2.19 12.93
C GLY A 124 -10.87 -3.02 13.78
N ALA A 125 -12.06 -2.48 14.10
CA ALA A 125 -13.01 -3.15 14.97
C ALA A 125 -13.52 -4.46 14.35
N GLY A 126 -13.36 -5.57 15.08
CA GLY A 126 -13.83 -6.89 14.65
C GLY A 126 -12.87 -7.69 13.77
N LEU A 127 -11.68 -7.15 13.47
CA LEU A 127 -10.63 -7.90 12.76
C LEU A 127 -9.93 -8.89 13.71
N LYS A 128 -9.46 -10.00 13.16
CA LYS A 128 -8.71 -11.04 13.92
C LYS A 128 -7.29 -10.61 14.31
N ARG A 129 -6.83 -9.47 13.80
CA ARG A 129 -5.47 -8.95 13.98
C ARG A 129 -5.49 -7.45 14.26
N PRO A 130 -4.50 -6.93 14.99
CA PRO A 130 -4.36 -5.50 15.21
C PRO A 130 -4.06 -4.75 13.91
N MET A 131 -4.48 -3.49 13.85
CA MET A 131 -4.27 -2.60 12.72
C MET A 131 -3.53 -1.34 13.17
N ILE A 132 -2.78 -0.72 12.27
CA ILE A 132 -2.14 0.59 12.46
C ILE A 132 -2.63 1.61 11.44
N GLY A 133 -2.44 2.90 11.75
CA GLY A 133 -2.34 3.92 10.72
C GLY A 133 -0.91 3.97 10.19
N MET A 134 -0.75 4.06 8.88
CA MET A 134 0.52 4.32 8.21
C MET A 134 0.27 5.44 7.19
N HIS A 135 0.34 6.67 7.68
CA HIS A 135 -0.06 7.85 6.93
C HIS A 135 1.13 8.42 6.16
N PHE A 136 1.06 8.31 4.83
CA PHE A 136 2.00 8.87 3.87
C PHE A 136 1.54 10.25 3.42
N PHE A 137 2.50 11.13 3.18
CA PHE A 137 2.24 12.47 2.67
C PHE A 137 2.39 12.53 1.14
N ASN A 138 1.48 13.23 0.47
CA ASN A 138 1.53 13.41 -0.97
C ASN A 138 2.63 14.41 -1.38
N PRO A 139 3.52 14.11 -2.36
CA PRO A 139 3.68 12.84 -3.09
C PRO A 139 4.48 11.79 -2.32
N ALA A 140 3.88 10.62 -2.11
CA ALA A 140 4.46 9.53 -1.32
C ALA A 140 5.88 9.07 -1.75
N PRO A 141 6.24 9.02 -3.06
CA PRO A 141 7.61 8.66 -3.47
C PRO A 141 8.68 9.70 -3.13
N VAL A 142 8.28 10.91 -2.73
CA VAL A 142 9.17 12.06 -2.53
C VAL A 142 9.26 12.43 -1.05
N MET A 143 8.15 12.31 -0.32
CA MET A 143 8.07 12.67 1.09
C MET A 143 8.77 11.61 1.95
N LYS A 144 9.62 12.05 2.87
CA LYS A 144 10.38 11.16 3.77
C LYS A 144 9.63 10.80 5.06
N LEU A 145 8.60 11.57 5.39
CA LEU A 145 7.83 11.38 6.62
C LEU A 145 6.70 10.38 6.37
N VAL A 146 6.61 9.40 7.26
CA VAL A 146 5.46 8.50 7.40
C VAL A 146 5.06 8.52 8.87
N GLU A 147 3.80 8.81 9.15
CA GLU A 147 3.26 8.77 10.51
C GLU A 147 2.73 7.36 10.80
N ILE A 148 3.22 6.76 11.88
CA ILE A 148 2.71 5.48 12.39
C ILE A 148 1.76 5.77 13.56
N ILE A 149 0.49 5.43 13.39
CA ILE A 149 -0.56 5.65 14.39
C ILE A 149 -0.99 4.32 14.99
N ALA A 150 -0.92 4.20 16.32
CA ALA A 150 -1.44 3.05 17.03
C ALA A 150 -2.97 3.18 17.22
N GLY A 151 -3.72 2.14 16.89
CA GLY A 151 -5.09 1.97 17.36
C GLY A 151 -5.12 1.45 18.80
N LEU A 152 -6.31 1.43 19.42
CA LEU A 152 -6.49 1.02 20.82
C LEU A 152 -5.94 -0.39 21.12
N HIS A 153 -6.03 -1.30 20.15
CA HIS A 153 -5.61 -2.70 20.29
C HIS A 153 -4.26 -3.00 19.63
N THR A 154 -3.52 -1.99 19.18
CA THR A 154 -2.22 -2.18 18.53
C THR A 154 -1.13 -2.46 19.58
N PRO A 155 -0.49 -3.65 19.59
CA PRO A 155 0.67 -3.92 20.43
C PRO A 155 1.85 -3.01 20.04
N THR A 156 2.62 -2.55 21.04
CA THR A 156 3.74 -1.62 20.82
C THR A 156 4.83 -2.20 19.90
N GLU A 157 4.98 -3.53 19.88
CA GLU A 157 5.94 -4.24 19.02
C GLU A 157 5.65 -4.09 17.52
N ILE A 158 4.38 -3.95 17.13
CA ILE A 158 3.99 -3.75 15.73
C ILE A 158 4.37 -2.35 15.25
N VAL A 159 4.30 -1.36 16.13
CA VAL A 159 4.66 0.04 15.85
C VAL A 159 6.17 0.24 15.76
N ARG A 160 6.96 -0.57 16.48
CA ARG A 160 8.43 -0.44 16.60
C ARG A 160 9.21 -1.50 15.79
N LYS A 161 8.57 -2.16 14.84
CA LYS A 161 9.20 -3.23 14.05
C LYS A 161 10.33 -2.62 13.20
N ASN A 162 11.58 -2.79 13.66
CA ASN A 162 12.81 -2.38 12.98
C ASN A 162 13.20 -3.38 11.89
#